data_AF-A0A950QRR3-F1
#
_entry.id   AF-A0A950QRR3-F1
#
_cell.length_a   1.000
_cell.length_b   1.000
_cell.length_c   1.000
_cell.angle_alpha   90.00
_cell.angle_beta   90.00
_cell.angle_gamma   90.00
#
_symmetry.space_group_name_H-M   'P 1'
#
loop_
_entity.id
_entity.type
_entity.pdbx_description
1 polymer ?
#
loop_
_entity_poly.entity_id
_entity_poly.type
_entity_poly.pdbx_seq_one_letter_code
_entity_poly.pdbx_strand_id
1 'polypeptide(L)'
;MLRPSCPLPFRFTALTAWIGVIFFSSTGIAGYWSERTFCYGAGKLFWGLPTNSFPYRLIHFAAEKSVHVSLFLVLAILLWQCLPSVRRKIPVILFIAAAVGSISEYLQSFFPGRDPAFRDVCINVLGATLGTLMILMAQRREQQALIRDPASH
;
A
#
# COMPACT_ATOMS: atom_id res chain seq x y z
N MET A 1 3.68 0.18 24.49
CA MET A 1 3.53 -1.04 23.67
C MET A 1 2.06 -1.21 23.37
N LEU A 2 1.60 -0.93 22.14
CA LEU A 2 0.23 -1.25 21.74
C LEU A 2 0.02 -2.75 21.90
N ARG A 3 -0.60 -3.16 23.01
CA ARG A 3 -1.02 -4.54 23.22
C ARG A 3 -2.14 -4.75 22.20
N PRO A 4 -1.94 -5.59 21.18
CA PRO A 4 -2.90 -5.66 20.12
C PRO A 4 -4.18 -6.32 20.63
N SER A 5 -5.26 -5.53 20.71
CA SER A 5 -6.56 -5.88 21.32
C SER A 5 -7.30 -7.01 20.59
N CYS A 6 -6.86 -7.35 19.38
CA CYS A 6 -7.52 -8.33 18.52
C CYS A 6 -6.78 -9.68 18.53
N PRO A 7 -7.48 -10.84 18.58
CA PRO A 7 -6.86 -12.16 18.56
C PRO A 7 -5.94 -12.37 17.35
N LEU A 8 -4.83 -13.09 17.55
CA LEU A 8 -3.89 -13.49 16.49
C LEU A 8 -4.56 -14.03 15.21
N PRO A 9 -5.55 -14.95 15.26
CA PRO A 9 -6.16 -15.48 14.04
C PRO A 9 -6.81 -14.39 13.17
N PHE A 10 -7.47 -13.41 13.78
CA PHE A 10 -8.13 -12.33 13.04
C PHE A 10 -7.13 -11.46 12.25
N ARG A 11 -5.91 -11.29 12.78
CA ARG A 11 -4.86 -10.51 12.10
C ARG A 11 -4.36 -11.21 10.84
N PHE A 12 -4.18 -12.53 10.92
CA PHE A 12 -3.82 -13.32 9.75
C PHE A 12 -4.94 -13.35 8.73
N THR A 13 -6.21 -13.41 9.16
CA THR A 13 -7.36 -13.28 8.26
C THR A 13 -7.35 -11.93 7.52
N ALA A 14 -7.14 -10.82 8.24
CA ALA A 14 -7.06 -9.50 7.64
C ALA A 14 -5.87 -9.37 6.66
N LEU A 15 -4.70 -9.89 7.02
CA LEU A 15 -3.52 -9.93 6.16
C LEU A 15 -3.79 -10.70 4.87
N THR A 16 -4.33 -11.92 4.97
CA THR A 16 -4.64 -12.77 3.81
C THR A 16 -5.71 -12.14 2.93
N ALA A 17 -6.77 -11.58 3.52
CA ALA A 17 -7.79 -10.85 2.79
C ALA A 17 -7.19 -9.66 2.02
N TRP A 18 -6.27 -8.91 2.66
CA TRP A 18 -5.62 -7.77 2.03
C TRP A 18 -4.69 -8.16 0.88
N ILE A 19 -3.95 -9.28 1.01
CA ILE A 19 -3.19 -9.84 -0.12
C ILE A 19 -4.14 -10.19 -1.28
N GLY A 20 -5.32 -10.73 -0.97
CA GLY A 20 -6.37 -10.95 -1.97
C GLY A 20 -6.82 -9.65 -2.67
N VAL A 21 -6.97 -8.55 -1.92
CA VAL A 21 -7.27 -7.22 -2.50
C VAL A 21 -6.16 -6.76 -3.44
N ILE A 22 -4.89 -6.94 -3.06
CA ILE A 22 -3.74 -6.61 -3.91
C ILE A 22 -3.82 -7.38 -5.24
N PHE A 23 -4.00 -8.70 -5.18
CA PHE A 23 -4.06 -9.53 -6.40
C PHE A 23 -5.31 -9.26 -7.23
N PHE A 24 -6.44 -8.97 -6.60
CA PHE A 24 -7.64 -8.51 -7.32
C PHE A 24 -7.37 -7.19 -8.05
N SER A 25 -6.66 -6.25 -7.41
CA SER A 25 -6.26 -4.97 -8.03
C SER A 25 -5.38 -5.15 -9.27
N SER A 26 -4.62 -6.25 -9.35
CA SER A 26 -3.77 -6.59 -10.51
C SER A 26 -4.57 -7.12 -11.71
N THR A 27 -5.88 -7.35 -11.56
CA THR A 27 -6.73 -7.85 -12.66
C THR A 27 -7.12 -6.76 -13.66
N GLY A 28 -7.47 -7.20 -14.87
CA GLY A 28 -8.05 -6.30 -15.89
C GLY A 28 -9.38 -5.69 -15.45
N ILE A 29 -10.17 -6.41 -14.66
CA ILE A 29 -11.45 -5.92 -14.09
C ILE A 29 -11.15 -4.73 -13.18
N ALA A 30 -10.33 -4.90 -12.15
CA ALA A 30 -10.01 -3.79 -11.25
C ALA A 30 -9.42 -2.58 -11.99
N GLY A 31 -8.60 -2.83 -13.02
CA GLY A 31 -8.10 -1.80 -13.93
C GLY A 31 -9.19 -0.99 -14.61
N TYR A 32 -10.15 -1.67 -15.25
CA TYR A 32 -11.26 -1.02 -15.93
C TYR A 32 -12.10 -0.15 -14.98
N TRP A 33 -12.37 -0.64 -13.76
CA TRP A 33 -13.16 0.09 -12.78
C TRP A 33 -12.41 1.32 -12.25
N SER A 34 -11.10 1.18 -12.02
CA SER A 34 -10.23 2.29 -11.63
C SER A 34 -10.20 3.37 -12.72
N GLU A 35 -10.00 2.97 -13.98
CA GLU A 35 -9.95 3.91 -15.11
C GLU A 35 -11.25 4.69 -15.26
N ARG A 36 -12.39 3.99 -15.18
CA ARG A 36 -13.71 4.63 -15.28
C ARG A 36 -13.96 5.61 -14.14
N THR A 37 -13.56 5.24 -12.93
CA THR A 37 -13.70 6.11 -11.74
C THR A 37 -12.81 7.34 -11.87
N PHE A 38 -11.57 7.15 -12.31
CA PHE A 38 -10.64 8.25 -12.58
C PHE A 38 -11.18 9.19 -13.63
N CYS A 39 -11.60 8.70 -14.81
CA CYS A 39 -12.15 9.52 -15.89
C CYS A 39 -13.37 10.32 -15.42
N TYR A 40 -14.27 9.71 -14.65
CA TYR A 40 -15.43 10.40 -14.10
C TYR A 40 -15.05 11.50 -13.10
N GLY A 41 -14.11 11.23 -12.19
CA GLY A 41 -13.65 12.21 -11.21
C GLY A 41 -12.83 13.35 -11.85
N ALA A 42 -11.88 12.99 -12.71
CA ALA A 42 -11.02 13.92 -13.44
C ALA A 42 -11.83 14.81 -14.37
N GLY A 43 -12.83 14.27 -15.07
CA GLY A 43 -13.70 15.06 -15.95
C GLY A 43 -14.48 16.16 -15.21
N LYS A 44 -14.79 15.96 -13.92
CA LYS A 44 -15.42 16.97 -13.08
C LYS A 44 -14.42 17.95 -12.48
N LEU A 45 -13.31 17.44 -11.94
CA LEU A 45 -12.33 18.24 -11.21
C LEU A 45 -11.44 19.08 -12.13
N PHE A 46 -11.15 18.55 -13.33
CA PHE A 46 -10.24 19.11 -14.32
C PHE A 46 -10.98 19.43 -15.63
N TRP A 47 -12.18 20.02 -15.49
CA TRP A 47 -12.99 20.41 -16.63
C TRP A 47 -12.19 21.28 -17.60
N GLY A 48 -12.07 20.83 -18.86
CA GLY A 48 -11.34 21.53 -19.92
C GLY A 48 -9.87 21.15 -20.11
N LEU A 49 -9.29 20.24 -19.31
CA LEU A 49 -7.95 19.71 -19.57
C LEU A 49 -7.99 18.64 -20.68
N PRO A 50 -7.22 18.79 -21.77
CA PRO A 50 -7.15 17.77 -22.81
C PRO A 50 -6.56 16.46 -22.27
N THR A 51 -7.17 15.33 -22.58
CA THR A 51 -6.72 14.00 -22.11
C THR A 51 -5.36 13.59 -22.69
N ASN A 52 -4.97 14.18 -23.83
CA ASN A 52 -3.66 14.01 -24.44
C ASN A 52 -2.60 15.01 -23.92
N SER A 53 -2.94 15.88 -22.97
CA SER A 53 -2.01 16.85 -22.42
C SER A 53 -1.01 16.19 -21.45
N PHE A 54 0.20 16.76 -21.35
CA PHE A 54 1.21 16.30 -20.40
C PHE A 54 0.74 16.33 -18.93
N PRO A 55 0.08 17.41 -18.44
CA PRO A 55 -0.45 17.46 -17.08
C PRO A 55 -1.47 16.34 -16.80
N TYR A 56 -2.37 16.05 -17.75
CA TYR A 56 -3.36 14.98 -17.58
C TYR A 56 -2.68 13.62 -17.42
N ARG A 57 -1.68 13.31 -18.26
CA ARG A 57 -0.91 12.06 -18.14
C ARG A 57 -0.17 11.94 -16.81
N LEU A 58 0.38 13.05 -16.30
CA LEU A 58 1.06 13.06 -15.01
C LEU A 58 0.09 12.80 -13.86
N ILE A 59 -1.09 13.41 -13.88
CA ILE A 59 -2.14 13.21 -12.87
C ILE A 59 -2.65 11.76 -12.92
N HIS A 60 -2.91 11.23 -14.12
CA HIS A 60 -3.33 9.85 -14.33
C HIS A 60 -2.28 8.87 -13.80
N PHE A 61 -1.02 9.04 -14.18
CA PHE A 61 0.09 8.25 -13.65
C PHE A 61 0.18 8.35 -12.12
N ALA A 62 0.10 9.56 -11.55
CA ALA A 62 0.13 9.76 -10.11
C ALA A 62 -1.04 9.05 -9.39
N ALA A 63 -2.24 9.10 -9.96
CA ALA A 63 -3.40 8.40 -9.43
C ALA A 63 -3.19 6.89 -9.43
N GLU A 64 -2.71 6.30 -10.53
CA GLU A 64 -2.42 4.86 -10.61
C GLU A 64 -1.35 4.44 -9.58
N LYS A 65 -0.28 5.22 -9.44
CA LYS A 65 0.79 4.89 -8.48
C LYS A 65 0.38 5.13 -7.03
N SER A 66 -0.56 6.04 -6.77
CA SER A 66 -1.11 6.24 -5.43
C SER A 66 -1.86 5.02 -4.90
N VAL A 67 -2.52 4.26 -5.79
CA VAL A 67 -3.19 3.00 -5.44
C VAL A 67 -2.17 1.97 -4.96
N HIS A 68 -1.10 1.77 -5.74
CA HIS A 68 0.00 0.86 -5.40
C HIS A 68 0.64 1.24 -4.06
N VAL A 69 1.00 2.52 -3.89
CA VAL A 69 1.56 3.02 -2.64
C VAL A 69 0.62 2.73 -1.45
N SER A 70 -0.67 2.99 -1.60
CA SER A 70 -1.66 2.80 -0.54
C SER A 70 -1.86 1.32 -0.17
N LEU A 71 -1.96 0.44 -1.17
CA LEU A 71 -2.09 -0.99 -0.98
C LEU A 71 -0.91 -1.58 -0.18
N PHE A 72 0.31 -1.21 -0.56
CA PHE A 72 1.52 -1.73 0.10
C PHE A 72 1.82 -1.04 1.43
N LEU A 73 1.38 0.20 1.62
CA LEU A 73 1.40 0.87 2.92
C LEU A 73 0.55 0.09 3.93
N VAL A 74 -0.70 -0.24 3.58
CA VAL A 74 -1.58 -1.02 4.45
C VAL A 74 -1.04 -2.44 4.67
N LEU A 75 -0.47 -3.06 3.63
CA LEU A 75 0.20 -4.37 3.77
C LEU A 75 1.31 -4.32 4.84
N ALA A 76 2.16 -3.29 4.83
CA ALA A 76 3.20 -3.13 5.83
C ALA A 76 2.64 -2.98 7.25
N ILE A 77 1.53 -2.26 7.42
CA ILE A 77 0.83 -2.13 8.71
C ILE A 77 0.32 -3.49 9.19
N LEU A 78 -0.34 -4.27 8.33
CA LEU A 78 -0.87 -5.58 8.70
C LEU A 78 0.25 -6.58 9.02
N LEU A 79 1.32 -6.60 8.22
CA LEU A 79 2.50 -7.41 8.49
C LEU A 79 3.16 -7.01 9.82
N TRP A 80 3.21 -5.71 10.15
CA TRP A 80 3.72 -5.25 11.43
C TRP A 80 2.92 -5.80 12.61
N GLN A 81 1.60 -5.95 12.47
CA GLN A 81 0.74 -6.49 13.53
C GLN A 81 0.84 -8.01 13.69
N CYS A 82 1.24 -8.72 12.64
CA CYS A 82 1.38 -10.18 12.63
C CYS A 82 2.79 -10.63 13.05
N LEU A 83 3.83 -9.87 12.68
CA LEU A 83 5.21 -10.26 12.94
C LEU A 83 5.64 -9.94 14.38
N PRO A 84 6.31 -10.89 15.07
CA PRO A 84 6.86 -10.64 16.39
C PRO A 84 7.91 -9.54 16.35
N SER A 85 8.13 -8.88 17.49
CA SER A 85 9.07 -7.76 17.62
C SER A 85 10.52 -8.26 17.61
N VAL A 86 11.02 -8.66 16.43
CA VAL A 86 12.38 -9.17 16.20
C VAL A 86 13.26 -8.12 15.53
N ARG A 87 14.59 -8.21 15.73
CA ARG A 87 15.59 -7.30 15.12
C ARG A 87 15.49 -7.21 13.59
N ARG A 88 14.97 -8.26 12.95
CA ARG A 88 14.80 -8.36 11.48
C ARG A 88 13.39 -8.02 10.99
N LYS A 89 12.54 -7.39 11.81
CA LYS A 89 11.14 -7.13 11.44
C LYS A 89 10.98 -6.28 10.18
N ILE A 90 11.70 -5.15 10.10
CA ILE A 90 11.66 -4.25 8.93
C ILE A 90 12.13 -4.95 7.65
N PRO A 91 13.32 -5.58 7.59
CA PRO A 91 13.76 -6.22 6.35
C PRO A 91 12.84 -7.38 5.93
N VAL A 92 12.22 -8.10 6.88
CA VAL A 92 11.21 -9.12 6.57
C VAL A 92 9.96 -8.50 5.94
N ILE A 93 9.45 -7.39 6.46
CA ILE A 93 8.29 -6.68 5.88
C ILE A 93 8.59 -6.24 4.45
N LEU A 94 9.75 -5.61 4.23
CA LEU A 94 10.13 -5.13 2.91
C LEU A 94 10.37 -6.27 1.92
N PHE A 95 10.95 -7.38 2.37
CA PHE A 95 11.10 -8.59 1.56
C PHE A 95 9.75 -9.17 1.15
N ILE A 96 8.80 -9.31 2.10
CA ILE A 96 7.45 -9.80 1.79
C ILE A 96 6.73 -8.85 0.83
N ALA A 97 6.84 -7.53 1.05
CA ALA A 97 6.27 -6.53 0.14
C ALA A 97 6.87 -6.63 -1.27
N ALA A 98 8.18 -6.81 -1.41
CA ALA A 98 8.82 -7.03 -2.70
C ALA A 98 8.32 -8.32 -3.36
N ALA A 99 8.20 -9.41 -2.61
CA ALA A 99 7.70 -10.68 -3.13
C ALA A 99 6.24 -10.58 -3.60
N VAL A 100 5.35 -10.02 -2.78
CA VAL A 100 3.94 -9.79 -3.12
C VAL A 100 3.81 -8.84 -4.32
N GLY A 101 4.64 -7.79 -4.37
CA GLY A 101 4.70 -6.85 -5.50
C GLY A 101 5.13 -7.51 -6.80
N SER A 102 6.17 -8.34 -6.77
CA SER A 102 6.61 -9.11 -7.94
C SER A 102 5.55 -10.10 -8.42
N ILE A 103 4.84 -10.77 -7.49
CA ILE A 103 3.74 -11.67 -7.84
C ILE A 103 2.58 -10.89 -8.44
N SER A 104 2.23 -9.73 -7.89
CA SER A 104 1.20 -8.83 -8.45
C SER A 104 1.53 -8.41 -9.88
N GLU A 105 2.77 -8.00 -10.16
CA GLU A 105 3.21 -7.64 -11.52
C GLU A 105 3.18 -8.84 -12.47
N TYR A 106 3.60 -10.01 -11.99
CA TYR A 106 3.50 -11.24 -12.75
C TYR A 106 2.04 -11.58 -13.09
N LEU A 107 1.12 -11.47 -12.14
CA LEU A 107 -0.31 -11.67 -12.38
C LEU A 107 -0.87 -10.65 -13.38
N GLN A 108 -0.41 -9.40 -13.29
CA GLN A 108 -0.81 -8.33 -14.20
C GLN A 108 -0.36 -8.62 -15.65
N SER A 109 0.76 -9.31 -15.85
CA SER A 109 1.28 -9.68 -17.18
C SER A 109 0.34 -10.58 -18.00
N PHE A 110 -0.61 -11.26 -17.35
CA PHE A 110 -1.62 -12.06 -18.04
C PHE A 110 -2.75 -11.23 -18.67
N PHE A 111 -2.84 -9.93 -18.37
CA PHE A 111 -3.90 -9.06 -18.87
C PHE A 111 -3.40 -8.17 -20.00
N PRO A 112 -3.98 -8.26 -21.22
CA PRO A 112 -3.54 -7.46 -22.35
C PRO A 112 -3.72 -5.96 -22.09
N GLY A 113 -2.74 -5.16 -22.52
CA GLY A 113 -2.72 -3.71 -22.31
C GLY A 113 -2.14 -3.27 -20.95
N ARG A 114 -1.67 -4.21 -20.12
CA ARG A 114 -0.86 -3.90 -18.94
C ARG A 114 0.61 -4.20 -19.24
N ASP A 115 1.49 -3.24 -18.94
CA ASP A 115 2.93 -3.41 -19.08
C ASP A 115 3.55 -3.64 -17.69
N PRO A 116 3.88 -4.89 -17.32
CA PRO A 116 4.49 -5.18 -16.04
C PRO A 116 5.88 -4.56 -15.97
N ALA A 117 6.13 -3.74 -14.95
CA ALA A 117 7.34 -2.95 -14.86
C ALA A 117 8.08 -3.18 -13.55
N PHE A 118 9.41 -3.37 -13.62
CA PHE A 118 10.26 -3.37 -12.43
C PHE A 118 10.06 -2.12 -11.56
N ARG A 119 9.78 -0.98 -12.21
CA ARG A 119 9.39 0.28 -11.55
C ARG A 119 8.21 0.11 -10.60
N ASP A 120 7.22 -0.69 -10.96
CA ASP A 120 6.00 -0.85 -10.17
C ASP A 120 6.26 -1.70 -8.91
N VAL A 121 7.17 -2.68 -8.99
CA VAL A 121 7.72 -3.35 -7.80
C VAL A 121 8.44 -2.37 -6.87
N CYS A 122 9.25 -1.45 -7.42
CA CYS A 122 9.90 -0.40 -6.60
C CYS A 122 8.88 0.52 -5.92
N ILE A 123 7.79 0.88 -6.60
CA ILE A 123 6.72 1.70 -6.04
C ILE A 123 5.98 0.95 -4.91
N ASN A 124 5.75 -0.35 -5.09
CA ASN A 124 5.18 -1.21 -4.05
C ASN A 124 6.07 -1.25 -2.80
N VAL A 125 7.39 -1.43 -2.97
CA VAL A 125 8.35 -1.38 -1.85
C VAL A 125 8.41 0.01 -1.20
N LEU A 126 8.29 1.09 -1.97
CA LEU A 126 8.16 2.45 -1.43
C LEU A 126 6.92 2.58 -0.55
N GLY A 127 5.76 2.10 -0.99
CA GLY A 127 4.54 2.07 -0.18
C GLY A 127 4.71 1.34 1.15
N ALA A 128 5.32 0.15 1.11
CA ALA A 128 5.62 -0.61 2.32
C ALA A 128 6.61 0.09 3.26
N THR A 129 7.59 0.79 2.68
CA THR A 129 8.55 1.61 3.44
C THR A 129 7.83 2.75 4.16
N LEU A 130 6.94 3.47 3.47
CA LEU A 130 6.14 4.54 4.06
C LEU A 130 5.24 4.03 5.20
N GLY A 131 4.57 2.89 5.01
CA GLY A 131 3.76 2.26 6.06
C GLY A 131 4.58 1.88 7.28
N THR A 132 5.78 1.32 7.06
CA THR A 132 6.70 0.98 8.15
C THR A 132 7.18 2.22 8.90
N LEU A 133 7.55 3.29 8.18
CA LEU A 133 7.97 4.56 8.78
C LEU A 133 6.85 5.20 9.60
N MET A 134 5.61 5.18 9.10
CA MET A 134 4.44 5.70 9.80
C MET A 134 4.26 5.04 11.17
N ILE A 135 4.42 3.71 11.23
CA ILE A 135 4.32 2.96 12.49
C ILE A 135 5.47 3.33 13.43
N LEU A 136 6.70 3.42 12.93
CA LEU A 136 7.86 3.81 13.74
C LEU A 136 7.68 5.22 14.33
N MET A 137 7.15 6.16 13.56
CA MET A 137 6.86 7.51 14.03
C MET A 137 5.77 7.51 15.11
N ALA A 138 4.70 6.73 14.93
CA ALA A 138 3.65 6.59 15.94
C ALA A 138 4.19 6.00 17.25
N GLN A 139 4.97 4.92 17.17
CA GLN A 139 5.58 4.29 18.35
C GLN A 139 6.54 5.22 19.10
N ARG A 140 7.33 6.03 18.37
CA ARG A 140 8.23 7.02 18.97
C ARG A 140 7.45 8.10 19.72
N ARG A 141 6.35 8.60 19.15
CA ARG A 141 5.49 9.59 19.79
C ARG A 141 4.87 9.06 21.09
N GLU A 142 4.39 7.81 21.09
CA GLU A 142 3.88 7.15 22.29
C GLU A 142 4.94 7.03 23.38
N GLN A 143 6.16 6.60 23.03
CA GLN A 143 7.26 6.49 23.99
C GLN A 143 7.63 7.86 24.59
N GLN A 144 7.66 8.91 23.78
CA GLN A 144 7.94 10.27 24.25
C GLN A 144 6.85 10.79 25.18
N ALA A 145 5.57 10.49 24.89
CA ALA A 145 4.46 10.86 25.76
C ALA A 145 4.58 10.19 27.14
N LEU A 146 4.87 8.88 27.18
CA LEU A 146 5.08 8.12 28.41
C LEU A 146 6.27 8.63 29.23
N ILE A 147 7.36 9.07 28.58
CA ILE A 147 8.52 9.64 29.26
C ILE A 147 8.21 11.04 29.83
N ARG A 148 7.38 11.82 29.13
CA ARG A 148 7.08 13.21 29.50
C ARG A 148 6.11 13.32 30.68
N ASP A 149 5.19 12.38 30.83
CA ASP A 149 4.20 12.36 31.92
C ASP A 149 4.04 10.94 32.49
N PRO A 150 4.88 10.53 33.45
CA PRO A 150 4.82 9.20 34.05
C PRO A 150 3.65 9.01 35.03
N ALA A 151 2.90 10.07 35.38
CA ALA A 151 1.86 10.03 36.42
C ALA A 151 0.44 9.82 35.87
N SER A 152 0.23 9.80 34.55
CA SER A 152 -1.09 9.67 33.90
C SER A 152 -1.45 8.25 33.43
N HIS A 153 -0.66 7.23 33.79
CA HIS A 153 -0.82 5.85 33.33
C HIS A 153 -0.74 4.82 34.45
#